data_AF-A0A5R8P4V6-F1
#
_entry.id   AF-A0A5R8P4V6-F1
#
_cell.length_a   1.000
_cell.length_b   1.000
_cell.length_c   1.000
_cell.angle_alpha   90.00
_cell.angle_beta   90.00
_cell.angle_gamma   90.00
#
_symmetry.space_group_name_H-M   'P 1'
#
loop_
_entity.id
_entity.type
_entity.pdbx_description
1 polymer ?
#
loop_
_entity_poly.entity_id
_entity_poly.type
_entity_poly.pdbx_seq_one_letter_code
_entity_poly.pdbx_strand_id
1 'polypeptide(L)' 'MTTAERLMARGRAEGEVRGMCSSLLRQLEFKFGQLPTGVVEAVRAADPAELRLWALRVLTASTLDEIFA' A
#
# COMPACT_ATOMS: atom_id res chain seq x y z
N MET A 1 -21.27 -9.70 -18.85
CA MET A 1 -20.62 -9.95 -17.54
C MET A 1 -21.69 -10.40 -16.55
N THR A 2 -21.54 -11.58 -15.97
CA THR A 2 -22.48 -12.15 -14.98
C THR A 2 -22.24 -11.55 -13.58
N THR A 3 -23.22 -11.71 -12.68
CA THR A 3 -23.07 -11.31 -11.27
C THR A 3 -21.88 -12.00 -10.60
N ALA A 4 -21.63 -13.27 -10.92
CA ALA A 4 -20.49 -14.04 -10.40
C ALA A 4 -19.15 -13.45 -10.87
N GLU A 5 -19.04 -13.07 -12.15
CA GLU A 5 -17.83 -12.44 -12.69
C GLU A 5 -17.53 -11.10 -12.00
N ARG A 6 -18.56 -10.29 -11.73
CA ARG A 6 -18.40 -9.02 -11.00
C ARG A 6 -17.89 -9.23 -9.57
N LEU A 7 -18.43 -10.21 -8.86
CA LEU A 7 -18.01 -10.55 -7.49
C LEU A 7 -16.55 -11.04 -7.46
N MET A 8 -16.18 -11.92 -8.40
CA MET A 8 -14.80 -12.40 -8.50
C MET A 8 -13.82 -11.28 -8.85
N ALA A 9 -14.18 -10.39 -9.78
CA ALA A 9 -13.36 -9.24 -10.13
C ALA A 9 -13.14 -8.30 -8.93
N ARG A 10 -14.20 -8.00 -8.18
CA ARG A 10 -14.13 -7.19 -6.96
C ARG A 10 -13.24 -7.84 -5.89
N GLY A 11 -13.41 -9.13 -5.64
CA GLY A 11 -12.60 -9.85 -4.66
C GLY A 11 -11.11 -9.88 -5.03
N ARG A 12 -10.79 -10.03 -6.32
CA ARG A 12 -9.40 -9.94 -6.81
C ARG A 12 -8.82 -8.54 -6.60
N ALA A 13 -9.56 -7.50 -6.96
CA ALA A 13 -9.12 -6.11 -6.77
C ALA A 13 -8.88 -5.80 -5.28
N GLU A 14 -9.81 -6.17 -4.40
CA GLU A 14 -9.65 -5.98 -2.94
C GLU A 14 -8.46 -6.79 -2.38
N GLY A 15 -8.21 -7.99 -2.91
CA GLY A 15 -7.06 -8.81 -2.54
C GLY A 15 -5.73 -8.18 -2.95
N GLU A 16 -5.66 -7.63 -4.17
CA GLU A 16 -4.48 -6.94 -4.69
C GLU A 16 -4.11 -5.73 -3.83
N VAL A 17 -5.08 -4.85 -3.52
CA VAL A 17 -4.85 -3.67 -2.67
C VAL A 17 -4.35 -4.07 -1.29
N ARG A 18 -4.98 -5.07 -0.67
CA ARG A 18 -4.59 -5.54 0.66
C ARG A 18 -3.17 -6.12 0.67
N GLY A 19 -2.81 -6.85 -0.39
CA GLY A 19 -1.46 -7.37 -0.59
C GLY A 19 -0.41 -6.26 -0.77
N MET A 20 -0.75 -5.21 -1.51
CA MET A 20 0.10 -4.03 -1.67
C MET A 20 0.31 -3.29 -0.35
N CYS A 21 -0.75 -3.00 0.41
CA CYS A 21 -0.64 -2.36 1.74
C CYS A 21 0.27 -3.17 2.66
N SER A 22 0.05 -4.50 2.77
CA SER A 22 0.86 -5.36 3.63
C SER A 22 2.33 -5.42 3.21
N SER A 23 2.61 -5.37 1.91
CA SER A 23 3.98 -5.40 1.40
C SER A 23 4.69 -4.07 1.64
N LEU A 24 4.02 -2.95 1.38
CA LEU A 24 4.56 -1.62 1.62
C LEU A 24 4.83 -1.38 3.11
N LEU A 25 3.90 -1.73 4.01
CA LEU A 25 4.10 -1.62 5.46
C LEU A 25 5.35 -2.38 5.92
N ARG A 26 5.55 -3.62 5.43
CA ARG A 26 6.75 -4.40 5.75
C ARG A 26 8.04 -3.77 5.22
N GLN A 27 8.01 -3.18 4.03
CA GLN A 27 9.16 -2.48 3.47
C GLN A 27 9.52 -1.23 4.29
N LEU A 28 8.50 -0.45 4.66
CA LEU A 28 8.64 0.73 5.51
C LEU A 28 9.16 0.35 6.91
N GLU A 29 8.58 -0.67 7.55
CA GLU A 29 9.05 -1.17 8.85
C GLU A 29 10.50 -1.67 8.78
N PHE A 30 10.85 -2.39 7.71
CA PHE A 30 12.22 -2.88 7.52
C PHE A 30 13.22 -1.74 7.35
N LYS A 31 12.85 -0.67 6.62
CA LYS A 31 13.75 0.44 6.30
C LYS A 31 13.86 1.46 7.44
N PHE A 32 12.77 1.77 8.12
CA PHE A 32 12.67 2.88 9.08
C PHE A 32 12.43 2.42 10.52
N GLY A 33 12.18 1.13 10.76
CA GLY A 33 11.84 0.61 12.08
C GLY A 33 10.36 0.79 12.40
N GLN A 34 10.04 0.96 13.70
CA GLN A 34 8.65 1.09 14.14
C GLN A 34 7.97 2.31 13.48
N LEU A 35 6.87 2.06 12.78
CA LEU A 35 6.15 3.11 12.06
C LEU A 35 5.20 3.88 13.01
N PRO A 36 5.08 5.21 12.82
CA PRO A 36 4.02 5.98 13.46
C PRO A 36 2.63 5.47 13.05
N THR A 37 1.66 5.52 13.96
CA THR A 37 0.28 5.08 13.69
C THR A 37 -0.33 5.77 12.46
N GLY A 38 -0.10 7.07 12.31
CA GLY A 38 -0.61 7.84 11.17
C GLY A 38 -0.08 7.35 9.81
N VAL A 39 1.15 6.82 9.76
CA VAL A 39 1.71 6.22 8.54
C VAL A 39 1.01 4.90 8.22
N VAL A 40 0.75 4.08 9.23
CA VAL A 40 0.03 2.82 9.05
C VAL A 40 -1.40 3.06 8.56
N GLU A 41 -2.06 4.07 9.10
CA GLU A 41 -3.41 4.49 8.69
C GLU A 41 -3.42 5.04 7.26
N ALA A 42 -2.46 5.90 6.90
CA ALA A 42 -2.32 6.42 5.55
C ALA A 42 -2.16 5.30 4.51
N VAL A 43 -1.27 4.33 4.77
CA VAL A 43 -1.06 3.18 3.86
C VAL A 43 -2.28 2.29 3.74
N ARG A 44 -3.11 2.16 4.78
CA ARG A 44 -4.35 1.36 4.71
C ARG A 44 -5.49 2.09 4.01
N ALA A 45 -5.49 3.42 4.04
CA ALA A 45 -6.51 4.26 3.41
C ALA A 45 -6.17 4.63 1.95
N ALA A 46 -4.90 4.48 1.56
CA ALA A 46 -4.40 4.88 0.26
C ALA A 46 -5.02 4.09 -0.89
N ASP A 47 -5.15 4.77 -2.03
CA ASP A 47 -5.61 4.14 -3.26
C ASP A 47 -4.48 3.30 -3.92
N PRO A 48 -4.80 2.43 -4.89
CA PRO A 48 -3.80 1.56 -5.51
C PRO A 48 -2.70 2.33 -6.26
N ALA A 49 -2.96 3.53 -6.77
CA ALA A 49 -1.96 4.33 -7.46
C ALA A 49 -0.96 4.95 -6.48
N GLU A 50 -1.43 5.46 -5.34
CA GLU A 50 -0.59 5.93 -4.24
C GLU A 50 0.32 4.80 -3.73
N LEU A 51 -0.26 3.61 -3.48
CA LEU A 51 0.50 2.45 -3.01
C LEU A 51 1.60 2.03 -3.99
N ARG A 52 1.34 2.07 -5.31
CA ARG A 52 2.37 1.79 -6.34
C ARG A 52 3.48 2.83 -6.32
N LEU A 53 3.13 4.11 -6.20
CA LEU A 53 4.10 5.20 -6.15
C LEU A 53 5.02 5.06 -4.92
N TRP A 54 4.43 4.82 -3.75
CA TRP A 54 5.18 4.67 -2.50
C TRP A 54 6.05 3.41 -2.50
N ALA A 55 5.59 2.31 -3.11
CA ALA A 55 6.39 1.10 -3.30
C ALA A 55 7.63 1.30 -4.18
N LEU A 56 7.63 2.30 -5.07
CA LEU A 56 8.83 2.69 -5.81
C LEU A 56 9.70 3.65 -4.99
N ARG A 57 9.09 4.64 -4.33
CA ARG A 57 9.81 5.64 -3.52
C ARG A 57 10.54 5.03 -2.34
N VAL A 58 10.00 3.99 -1.71
CA VAL A 58 10.67 3.32 -0.58
C VAL A 58 12.05 2.77 -0.95
N LEU A 59 12.32 2.52 -2.24
CA LEU A 59 13.62 2.03 -2.70
C LEU A 59 14.72 3.08 -2.60
N THR A 60 14.39 4.37 -2.63
CA THR A 60 15.35 5.48 -2.75
C THR A 60 15.21 6.55 -1.68
N ALA A 61 14.01 6.78 -1.15
CA ALA A 61 13.71 7.82 -0.16
C ALA A 61 14.46 7.60 1.16
N SER A 62 15.03 8.66 1.74
CA SER A 62 15.76 8.60 3.01
C SER A 62 14.88 8.86 4.23
N THR A 63 13.65 9.35 4.02
CA THR A 63 12.69 9.68 5.07
C THR A 63 11.29 9.22 4.71
N LEU A 64 10.41 9.13 5.72
CA LEU A 64 8.99 8.84 5.49
C LEU A 64 8.30 9.98 4.71
N ASP A 65 8.65 11.24 4.99
CA ASP A 65 8.09 12.40 4.30
C ASP A 65 8.37 12.37 2.79
N GLU A 66 9.58 11.99 2.38
CA GLU A 66 9.93 11.80 0.96
C GLU A 66 9.09 10.71 0.27
N ILE A 67 8.57 9.74 1.02
CA ILE A 67 7.70 8.69 0.47
C ILE A 67 6.30 9.24 0.25
N PHE A 68 5.76 10.00 1.20
CA PHE A 68 4.36 10.45 1.22
C PHE A 68 4.12 11.82 0.57
N ALA A 69 5.17 12.52 0.12
CA ALA A 69 5.10 13.83 -0.54
C ALA A 69 4.39 13.87 -1.90
#